data_AF-A0A7Y1CFA5-F1
#
_entry.id   AF-A0A7Y1CFA5-F1
#
_cell.length_a   1.000
_cell.length_b   1.000
_cell.length_c   1.000
_cell.angle_alpha   90.00
_cell.angle_beta   90.00
_cell.angle_gamma   90.00
#
_symmetry.space_group_name_H-M   'P 1'
#
loop_
_entity.id
_entity.type
_entity.pdbx_description
1 polymer ?
#
loop_
_entity_poly.entity_id
_entity_poly.type
_entity_poly.pdbx_seq_one_letter_code
_entity_poly.pdbx_strand_id
1 'polypeptide(L)'
;MIPPQLIALIEAQPRFRTRPDTAEVTRALATLGIALDSEFAQIYLTCHPADFLDRVSYGALMNIDGPSDEILMSTEFIHEVWELPKNFIAFTSLQGQGGYLLDKDSGGVWDFDLGDREAFIAGRIPARWASFFEFITWLLTATDKDKDEDEDEDPTR
;
A
#
# COMPACT_ATOMS: atom_id res chain seq x y z
N MET A 1 -9.25 14.60 2.39
CA MET A 1 -10.13 14.51 1.21
C MET A 1 -9.27 14.11 0.02
N ILE A 2 -9.75 13.19 -0.81
CA ILE A 2 -9.01 12.71 -2.00
C ILE A 2 -8.87 13.88 -3.00
N PRO A 3 -7.65 14.18 -3.50
CA PRO A 3 -7.46 15.24 -4.49
C PRO A 3 -8.25 14.99 -5.79
N PRO A 4 -8.84 16.02 -6.43
CA PRO A 4 -9.66 15.85 -7.63
C PRO A 4 -8.95 15.15 -8.79
N GLN A 5 -7.66 15.41 -8.97
CA GLN A 5 -6.85 14.76 -9.99
C GLN A 5 -6.69 13.24 -9.73
N LEU A 6 -6.61 12.84 -8.46
CA LEU A 6 -6.52 11.43 -8.08
C LEU A 6 -7.87 10.74 -8.24
N ILE A 7 -8.97 11.42 -7.91
CA ILE A 7 -10.34 10.93 -8.19
C ILE A 7 -10.48 10.61 -9.69
N ALA A 8 -10.06 11.52 -10.57
CA ALA A 8 -10.14 11.30 -12.01
C ALA A 8 -9.32 10.08 -12.47
N LEU A 9 -8.16 9.81 -11.89
CA LEU A 9 -7.34 8.62 -12.18
C LEU A 9 -8.02 7.32 -11.70
N ILE A 10 -8.63 7.36 -10.52
CA ILE A 10 -9.36 6.22 -9.92
C ILE A 10 -10.59 5.90 -10.75
N GLU A 11 -11.41 6.90 -11.09
CA GLU A 11 -12.64 6.73 -11.89
C GLU A 11 -12.35 6.29 -13.33
N ALA A 12 -11.15 6.55 -13.84
CA ALA A 12 -10.70 6.08 -15.15
C ALA A 12 -10.29 4.59 -15.16
N GLN A 13 -10.19 3.92 -14.01
CA GLN A 13 -9.84 2.50 -13.96
C GLN A 13 -10.94 1.64 -14.60
N PRO A 14 -10.60 0.68 -15.49
CA PRO A 14 -11.61 -0.12 -16.20
C PRO A 14 -12.54 -0.95 -15.31
N ARG A 15 -12.09 -1.25 -14.08
CA ARG A 15 -12.85 -2.00 -13.07
C ARG A 15 -13.20 -1.14 -11.86
N PHE A 16 -13.22 0.18 -12.02
CA PHE A 16 -13.65 1.08 -10.95
C PHE A 16 -15.04 0.69 -10.44
N ARG A 17 -15.13 0.52 -9.12
CA ARG A 17 -16.39 0.30 -8.40
C ARG A 17 -16.41 1.17 -7.16
N THR A 18 -17.48 1.95 -7.00
CA THR A 18 -17.76 2.68 -5.77
C THR A 18 -18.14 1.71 -4.66
N ARG A 19 -17.92 2.15 -3.42
CA ARG A 19 -18.28 1.40 -2.22
C ARG A 19 -19.44 2.08 -1.47
N PRO A 20 -20.69 1.60 -1.65
CA PRO A 20 -21.85 2.20 -0.97
C PRO A 20 -22.00 1.74 0.48
N ASP A 21 -21.56 0.52 0.81
CA ASP A 21 -21.54 0.00 2.18
C ASP A 21 -20.11 -0.02 2.73
N THR A 22 -19.91 0.72 3.81
CA THR A 22 -18.61 0.93 4.45
C THR A 22 -18.53 0.29 5.82
N ALA A 23 -19.55 -0.44 6.28
CA ALA A 23 -19.60 -0.96 7.65
C ALA A 23 -18.48 -1.96 7.94
N GLU A 24 -18.22 -2.91 7.03
CA GLU A 24 -17.12 -3.87 7.17
C GLU A 24 -15.76 -3.19 7.07
N VAL A 25 -15.58 -2.32 6.08
CA VAL A 25 -14.33 -1.56 5.91
C VAL A 25 -14.02 -0.72 7.14
N THR A 26 -15.02 -0.04 7.71
CA THR A 26 -14.86 0.76 8.93
C THR A 26 -14.42 -0.11 10.10
N ARG A 27 -14.96 -1.33 10.24
CA ARG A 27 -14.52 -2.29 11.26
C ARG A 27 -13.09 -2.74 11.02
N ALA A 28 -12.73 -3.12 9.80
CA ALA A 28 -11.39 -3.56 9.45
C ALA A 28 -10.34 -2.47 9.69
N LEU A 29 -10.63 -1.22 9.28
CA LEU A 29 -9.80 -0.05 9.58
C LEU A 29 -9.59 0.14 11.09
N ALA A 30 -10.67 0.02 11.87
CA ALA A 30 -10.58 0.12 13.33
C ALA A 30 -9.73 -1.00 13.94
N THR A 31 -9.87 -2.24 13.46
CA THR A 31 -9.06 -3.38 13.90
C THR A 31 -7.57 -3.19 13.59
N LEU A 32 -7.24 -2.64 12.41
CA LEU A 32 -5.86 -2.31 12.02
C LEU A 32 -5.30 -1.08 12.76
N GLY A 33 -6.17 -0.33 13.45
CA GLY A 33 -5.82 0.93 14.11
C GLY A 33 -5.51 2.05 13.11
N ILE A 34 -6.17 2.05 11.95
CA ILE A 34 -6.04 3.07 10.91
C ILE A 34 -7.11 4.14 11.14
N ALA A 35 -6.71 5.40 11.20
CA ALA A 35 -7.63 6.52 11.39
C ALA A 35 -8.58 6.67 10.17
N LEU A 36 -9.86 6.93 10.43
CA LEU A 36 -10.89 7.02 9.37
C LEU A 36 -10.72 8.24 8.46
N ASP A 37 -10.01 9.27 8.92
CA ASP A 37 -9.65 10.45 8.14
C ASP A 37 -8.30 10.31 7.41
N SER A 38 -7.59 9.20 7.59
CA SER A 38 -6.35 8.91 6.84
C SER A 38 -6.60 8.78 5.34
N GLU A 39 -5.55 9.01 4.54
CA GLU A 39 -5.60 8.84 3.09
C GLU A 39 -5.96 7.41 2.68
N PHE A 40 -5.41 6.42 3.39
CA PHE A 40 -5.71 5.00 3.21
C PHE A 40 -7.21 4.71 3.41
N ALA A 41 -7.76 5.15 4.55
CA ALA A 41 -9.18 4.98 4.84
C ALA A 41 -10.06 5.65 3.78
N GLN A 42 -9.71 6.86 3.34
CA GLN A 42 -10.49 7.56 2.32
C GLN A 42 -10.59 6.78 1.00
N ILE A 43 -9.50 6.16 0.52
CA ILE A 43 -9.54 5.33 -0.69
C ILE A 43 -10.43 4.10 -0.49
N TYR A 44 -10.20 3.34 0.58
CA TYR A 44 -10.90 2.09 0.85
C TYR A 44 -12.38 2.28 1.22
N LEU A 45 -12.77 3.43 1.78
CA LEU A 45 -14.16 3.80 2.04
C LEU A 45 -14.87 4.28 0.76
N THR A 46 -14.13 4.80 -0.22
CA THR A 46 -14.70 5.34 -1.47
C THR A 46 -14.91 4.27 -2.52
N CYS A 47 -13.97 3.32 -2.64
CA CYS A 47 -13.95 2.36 -3.76
C CYS A 47 -13.30 1.02 -3.39
N HIS A 48 -13.21 0.13 -4.36
CA HIS A 48 -12.51 -1.16 -4.28
C HIS A 48 -11.14 -1.08 -4.98
N PRO A 49 -10.07 -0.64 -4.29
CA PRO A 49 -8.79 -0.42 -4.95
C PRO A 49 -8.09 -1.72 -5.38
N ALA A 50 -8.45 -2.87 -4.81
CA ALA A 50 -7.99 -4.19 -5.25
C ALA A 50 -8.39 -4.55 -6.69
N ASP A 51 -9.38 -3.87 -7.26
CA ASP A 51 -9.82 -4.08 -8.65
C ASP A 51 -9.01 -3.28 -9.67
N PHE A 52 -8.14 -2.36 -9.22
CA PHE A 52 -7.34 -1.52 -10.12
C PHE A 52 -6.41 -2.39 -10.98
N LEU A 53 -6.24 -2.00 -12.24
CA LEU A 53 -5.23 -2.64 -13.09
C LEU A 53 -3.89 -2.00 -12.77
N ASP A 54 -3.05 -2.71 -12.04
CA ASP A 54 -1.68 -2.28 -11.78
C ASP A 54 -0.88 -2.34 -13.08
N ARG A 55 -0.14 -1.26 -13.36
CA ARG A 55 0.72 -1.19 -14.55
C ARG A 55 2.13 -1.72 -14.29
N VAL A 56 2.47 -2.00 -13.03
CA VAL A 56 3.87 -2.22 -12.59
C VAL A 56 4.14 -3.61 -12.02
N SER A 57 3.12 -4.46 -11.79
CA SER A 57 3.30 -5.90 -11.53
C SER A 57 4.29 -6.23 -10.39
N TYR A 58 3.96 -5.89 -9.15
CA TYR A 58 4.58 -6.57 -7.98
C TYR A 58 3.65 -6.77 -6.77
N GLY A 59 2.45 -6.21 -6.76
CA GLY A 59 1.52 -6.48 -5.66
C GLY A 59 0.15 -5.92 -5.94
N ALA A 60 -0.80 -6.82 -6.19
CA ALA A 60 -2.21 -6.44 -6.17
C ALA A 60 -2.52 -5.83 -4.80
N LEU A 61 -3.13 -4.64 -4.81
CA LEU A 61 -3.75 -4.08 -3.62
C LEU A 61 -4.70 -5.13 -3.05
N MET A 62 -4.56 -5.45 -1.78
CA MET A 62 -5.40 -6.46 -1.14
C MET A 62 -6.75 -5.87 -0.76
N ASN A 63 -7.75 -6.75 -0.66
CA ASN A 63 -9.04 -6.35 -0.13
C ASN A 63 -8.95 -6.14 1.38
N ILE A 64 -9.59 -5.07 1.85
CA ILE A 64 -9.72 -4.80 3.30
C ILE A 64 -10.96 -5.46 3.90
N ASP A 65 -11.89 -5.92 3.07
CA ASP A 65 -13.16 -6.53 3.45
C ASP A 65 -13.52 -7.70 2.53
N GLY A 66 -14.43 -8.56 2.97
CA GLY A 66 -14.81 -9.78 2.24
C GLY A 66 -14.03 -11.00 2.74
N PRO A 67 -14.28 -12.22 2.23
CA PRO A 67 -14.16 -13.44 3.04
C PRO A 67 -12.75 -13.78 3.53
N SER A 68 -11.71 -13.15 2.98
CA SER A 68 -10.33 -13.20 3.46
C SER A 68 -9.95 -11.87 4.08
N ASP A 69 -9.54 -11.88 5.35
CA ASP A 69 -8.98 -10.71 6.04
C ASP A 69 -7.52 -10.46 5.60
N GLU A 70 -7.27 -10.33 4.29
CA GLU A 70 -5.92 -10.37 3.69
C GLU A 70 -4.96 -9.36 4.31
N ILE A 71 -5.38 -8.10 4.40
CA ILE A 71 -4.58 -7.03 5.00
C ILE A 71 -4.28 -7.31 6.47
N LEU A 72 -5.25 -7.83 7.22
CA LEU A 72 -5.06 -8.17 8.64
C LEU A 72 -4.07 -9.34 8.78
N MET A 73 -4.29 -10.43 8.05
CA MET A 73 -3.42 -11.61 8.09
C MET A 73 -1.99 -11.28 7.68
N SER A 74 -1.80 -10.51 6.61
CA SER A 74 -0.47 -10.08 6.18
C SER A 74 0.16 -9.12 7.19
N THR A 75 -0.63 -8.24 7.81
CA THR A 75 -0.14 -7.34 8.87
C THR A 75 0.31 -8.11 10.11
N GLU A 76 -0.47 -9.10 10.56
CA GLU A 76 -0.10 -10.00 11.64
C GLU A 76 1.20 -10.75 11.29
N PHE A 77 1.30 -11.28 10.06
CA PHE A 77 2.49 -11.97 9.59
C PHE A 77 3.75 -11.09 9.63
N ILE A 78 3.72 -9.85 9.11
CA ILE A 78 4.91 -8.99 9.15
C ILE A 78 5.31 -8.61 10.59
N HIS A 79 4.36 -8.57 11.53
CA HIS A 79 4.68 -8.27 12.92
C HIS A 79 5.19 -9.49 13.69
N GLU A 80 4.68 -10.68 13.41
CA GLU A 80 5.01 -11.89 14.16
C GLU A 80 6.19 -12.65 13.59
N VAL A 81 6.31 -12.66 12.25
CA VAL A 81 7.34 -13.43 11.54
C VAL A 81 8.51 -12.55 11.13
N TRP A 82 8.23 -11.35 10.60
CA TRP A 82 9.27 -10.38 10.26
C TRP A 82 9.58 -9.43 11.41
N GLU A 83 8.85 -9.49 12.52
CA GLU A 83 9.08 -8.65 13.70
C GLU A 83 9.14 -7.15 13.37
N LEU A 84 8.39 -6.71 12.36
CA LEU A 84 8.34 -5.31 11.98
C LEU A 84 7.55 -4.47 13.01
N PRO A 85 7.85 -3.17 13.15
CA PRO A 85 7.15 -2.28 14.06
C PRO A 85 5.62 -2.25 13.83
N LYS A 86 4.86 -2.12 14.93
CA LYS A 86 3.38 -2.25 14.96
C LYS A 86 2.61 -1.14 14.22
N ASN A 87 3.28 -0.06 13.85
CA ASN A 87 2.71 1.01 13.03
C ASN A 87 2.65 0.64 11.53
N PHE A 88 3.42 -0.36 11.07
CA PHE A 88 3.37 -0.80 9.68
C PHE A 88 2.22 -1.75 9.39
N ILE A 89 1.57 -1.55 8.24
CA ILE A 89 0.45 -2.33 7.71
C ILE A 89 0.85 -2.89 6.34
N ALA A 90 0.69 -4.19 6.14
CA ALA A 90 0.88 -4.83 4.84
C ALA A 90 -0.42 -4.78 4.05
N PHE A 91 -0.46 -3.96 2.98
CA PHE A 91 -1.67 -3.73 2.20
C PHE A 91 -1.59 -4.23 0.75
N THR A 92 -0.43 -4.78 0.36
CA THR A 92 -0.25 -5.58 -0.87
C THR A 92 0.20 -6.99 -0.56
N SER A 93 0.07 -7.89 -1.54
CA SER A 93 0.63 -9.23 -1.44
C SER A 93 2.13 -9.18 -1.13
N LEU A 94 2.59 -9.99 -0.17
CA LEU A 94 4.00 -10.07 0.23
C LEU A 94 4.78 -11.01 -0.71
N GLN A 95 5.10 -10.56 -1.92
CA GLN A 95 5.79 -11.37 -2.93
C GLN A 95 7.31 -11.36 -2.71
N GLY A 96 7.98 -12.50 -2.91
CA GLY A 96 9.46 -12.53 -2.94
C GLY A 96 10.16 -12.15 -1.64
N GLN A 97 9.46 -12.17 -0.49
CA GLN A 97 9.93 -11.62 0.80
C GLN A 97 9.93 -10.09 0.89
N GLY A 98 9.22 -9.42 -0.01
CA GLY A 98 8.99 -7.98 0.03
C GLY A 98 7.53 -7.61 -0.17
N GLY A 99 7.26 -6.31 -0.20
CA GLY A 99 5.93 -5.75 -0.47
C GLY A 99 5.79 -4.31 -0.02
N TYR A 100 4.66 -3.68 -0.37
CA TYR A 100 4.41 -2.31 0.05
C TYR A 100 3.83 -2.26 1.46
N LEU A 101 4.46 -1.46 2.31
CA LEU A 101 4.08 -1.25 3.71
C LEU A 101 3.62 0.18 3.93
N LEU A 102 2.46 0.34 4.55
CA LEU A 102 1.94 1.64 4.99
C LEU A 102 2.38 1.86 6.43
N ASP A 103 2.99 3.00 6.74
CA ASP A 103 3.05 3.48 8.11
C ASP A 103 1.72 4.18 8.45
N LYS A 104 0.94 3.59 9.36
CA LYS A 104 -0.39 4.14 9.70
C LYS A 104 -0.33 5.45 10.49
N ASP A 105 0.82 5.80 11.04
CA ASP A 105 0.98 7.01 11.84
C ASP A 105 1.38 8.22 10.97
N SER A 106 2.27 8.01 9.99
CA SER A 106 2.73 9.07 9.08
C SER A 106 1.97 9.12 7.75
N GLY A 107 1.37 8.00 7.32
CA GLY A 107 0.76 7.83 6.00
C GLY A 107 1.76 7.52 4.88
N GLY A 108 3.06 7.46 5.19
CA GLY A 108 4.09 7.11 4.21
C GLY A 108 4.01 5.66 3.75
N VAL A 109 4.54 5.40 2.56
CA VAL A 109 4.57 4.05 1.97
C VAL A 109 6.01 3.66 1.64
N TRP A 110 6.39 2.46 2.06
CA TRP A 110 7.69 1.86 1.81
C TRP A 110 7.55 0.72 0.81
N ASP A 111 8.52 0.64 -0.07
CA ASP A 111 8.84 -0.59 -0.81
C ASP A 111 9.80 -1.40 0.06
N PHE A 112 9.28 -2.42 0.74
CA PHE A 112 10.03 -3.17 1.74
C PHE A 112 10.58 -4.46 1.14
N ASP A 113 11.85 -4.76 1.45
CA ASP A 113 12.48 -6.04 1.22
C ASP A 113 13.04 -6.60 2.55
N LEU A 114 12.85 -7.91 2.79
CA LEU A 114 13.31 -8.56 4.02
C LEU A 114 14.83 -8.54 4.18
N GLY A 115 15.60 -8.50 3.09
CA GLY A 115 17.05 -8.33 3.09
C GLY A 115 17.51 -7.03 3.77
N ASP A 116 16.67 -6.00 3.73
CA ASP A 116 16.94 -4.67 4.30
C ASP A 116 16.30 -4.46 5.68
N ARG A 117 15.69 -5.51 6.26
CA ARG A 117 14.93 -5.44 7.52
C ARG A 117 15.65 -4.69 8.65
N GLU A 118 16.94 -4.96 8.88
CA GLU A 118 17.70 -4.32 9.96
C GLU A 118 17.85 -2.80 9.74
N ALA A 119 18.10 -2.37 8.49
CA ALA A 119 18.19 -0.96 8.15
C ALA A 119 16.82 -0.28 8.23
N PHE A 120 15.76 -0.98 7.81
CA PHE A 120 14.37 -0.53 7.92
C PHE A 120 13.95 -0.30 9.37
N ILE A 121 14.14 -1.28 10.26
CA ILE A 121 13.80 -1.17 11.69
C ILE A 121 14.62 -0.08 12.38
N ALA A 122 15.88 0.11 11.97
CA ALA A 122 16.72 1.20 12.48
C ALA A 122 16.33 2.59 11.96
N GLY A 123 15.28 2.70 11.13
CA GLY A 123 14.80 3.97 10.58
C GLY A 123 15.74 4.60 9.55
N ARG A 124 16.58 3.79 8.89
CA ARG A 124 17.58 4.27 7.91
C ARG A 124 17.06 4.28 6.48
N ILE A 125 15.92 3.64 6.22
CA ILE A 125 15.27 3.60 4.91
C ILE A 125 14.13 4.62 4.91
N PRO A 126 14.20 5.68 4.09
CA PRO A 126 13.11 6.65 3.98
C PRO A 126 11.90 6.03 3.28
N ALA A 127 10.72 6.63 3.48
CA ALA A 127 9.55 6.25 2.69
C ALA A 127 9.83 6.49 1.20
N ARG A 128 9.40 5.54 0.34
CA ARG A 128 9.48 5.71 -1.12
C ARG A 128 8.44 6.74 -1.59
N TRP A 129 7.27 6.75 -0.94
CA TRP A 129 6.25 7.77 -1.11
C TRP A 129 5.91 8.41 0.24
N ALA A 130 5.85 9.74 0.28
CA ALA A 130 5.58 10.48 1.51
C ALA A 130 4.12 10.33 1.98
N SER A 131 3.22 9.86 1.11
CA SER A 131 1.80 9.70 1.40
C SER A 131 1.17 8.55 0.62
N PHE A 132 0.06 8.02 1.11
CA PHE A 132 -0.68 6.96 0.43
C PHE A 132 -1.32 7.44 -0.89
N PHE A 133 -1.77 8.69 -0.95
CA PHE A 133 -2.24 9.28 -2.21
C PHE A 133 -1.13 9.40 -3.26
N GLU A 134 0.09 9.70 -2.85
CA GLU A 134 1.25 9.70 -3.75
C GLU A 134 1.51 8.29 -4.30
N PHE A 135 1.49 7.27 -3.44
CA PHE A 135 1.58 5.87 -3.85
C PHE A 135 0.48 5.47 -4.84
N ILE A 136 -0.80 5.77 -4.58
CA ILE A 136 -1.89 5.43 -5.53
C ILE A 136 -1.73 6.18 -6.85
N THR A 137 -1.29 7.44 -6.81
CA THR A 137 -1.02 8.20 -8.04
C THR A 137 0.04 7.48 -8.87
N TRP A 138 1.18 7.16 -8.25
CA TRP A 138 2.25 6.41 -8.90
C TRP A 138 1.73 5.06 -9.45
N LEU A 139 1.02 4.27 -8.65
CA LEU A 139 0.51 2.95 -9.04
C LEU A 139 -0.35 3.01 -10.31
N LEU A 140 -1.14 4.07 -10.48
CA LEU A 140 -2.06 4.23 -11.61
C LEU A 140 -1.42 4.90 -12.84
N THR A 141 -0.31 5.61 -12.67
CA THR A 141 0.36 6.36 -13.76
C THR A 141 1.69 5.78 -14.21
N ALA A 142 2.35 4.98 -13.38
CA ALA A 142 3.65 4.41 -13.67
C ALA A 142 3.63 3.57 -14.95
N THR A 143 4.73 3.62 -15.68
CA THR A 143 4.95 2.94 -16.96
C THR A 143 6.08 1.93 -16.84
N ASP A 144 6.21 1.02 -17.80
CA ASP A 144 7.26 -0.02 -17.78
C ASP A 144 8.69 0.54 -17.66
N LYS A 145 8.93 1.82 -18.02
CA LYS A 145 10.24 2.47 -17.89
C LYS A 145 10.63 2.83 -16.47
N ASP A 146 9.64 2.92 -15.57
CA ASP A 146 9.88 3.24 -14.16
C ASP A 146 10.33 1.99 -13.36
N LYS A 147 10.50 0.84 -14.05
CA LYS A 147 11.01 -0.42 -13.50
C LYS A 147 12.54 -0.55 -13.56
N ASP A 148 13.18 0.15 -14.50
CA ASP A 148 14.62 -0.03 -14.82
C ASP A 148 15.52 0.97 -14.06
N GLU A 149 14.97 2.01 -13.42
CA GLU A 149 15.78 2.97 -12.64
C GLU A 149 16.29 2.39 -11.31
N ASP A 150 15.80 1.21 -10.88
CA ASP A 150 16.21 0.53 -9.65
C ASP A 150 17.31 -0.56 -9.89
N GLU A 151 17.68 -0.86 -11.14
CA GLU A 151 18.78 -1.81 -11.47
C GLU A 151 20.12 -1.13 -11.86
N ASP A 152 20.12 0.19 -12.10
CA ASP A 152 21.30 0.94 -12.59
C ASP A 152 21.94 1.85 -11.51
N GLU A 153 22.25 1.29 -10.33
CA GLU A 153 23.35 1.83 -9.50
C GLU A 153 24.41 0.75 -9.22
N ASP A 154 25.17 0.40 -10.26
CA ASP A 154 26.59 0.06 -10.08
C ASP A 154 27.47 1.16 -10.71
N PRO A 155 27.76 2.25 -10.00
CA PRO A 155 28.85 3.13 -10.37
C PRO A 155 30.14 2.58 -9.74
N THR A 156 31.01 2.02 -10.58
CA THR A 156 32.39 1.53 -10.32
C THR A 156 32.50 0.07 -9.87
N ARG A 157 33.12 -0.85 -10.61
CA ARG A 157 34.39 -0.76 -11.35
C ARG A 157 34.71 -2.11 -12.03
#